data_AF-A0A0N4X3P7-F1
#
_entry.id   AF-A0A0N4X3P7-F1
#
_cell.length_a   1.000
_cell.length_b   1.000
_cell.length_c   1.000
_cell.angle_alpha   90.00
_cell.angle_beta   90.00
_cell.angle_gamma   90.00
#
_symmetry.space_group_name_H-M   'P 1'
#
loop_
_entity.id
_entity.type
_entity.pdbx_description
1 polymer ?
#
loop_
_entity_poly.entity_id
_entity_poly.type
_entity_poly.pdbx_seq_one_letter_code
_entity_poly.pdbx_strand_id
1 'polypeptide(L)' 'MRSYQDLESEEWYHGFIPFEDLVGLLHNDGDFLVRAIDPVGEKPPLVSIF' A
#
# COMPACT_ATOMS: atom_id res chain seq x y z
N MET A 1 8.29 -12.22 -14.20
CA MET A 1 7.83 -10.83 -14.06
C MET A 1 6.54 -10.91 -13.28
N ARG A 2 6.48 -10.39 -12.04
CA ARG A 2 5.24 -10.49 -11.24
C ARG A 2 4.17 -9.60 -11.86
N SER A 3 2.96 -10.12 -11.99
CA SER A 3 1.81 -9.40 -12.52
C SER A 3 1.16 -8.55 -11.42
N TYR A 4 0.35 -7.54 -11.78
CA TYR A 4 -0.40 -6.75 -10.79
C TYR A 4 -1.34 -7.62 -9.93
N GLN A 5 -1.83 -8.73 -10.49
CA GLN A 5 -2.67 -9.69 -9.77
C GLN A 5 -1.89 -10.40 -8.65
N ASP A 6 -0.56 -10.48 -8.77
CA ASP A 6 0.27 -11.08 -7.74
C ASP A 6 0.34 -10.17 -6.50
N LEU A 7 0.23 -8.84 -6.66
CA LEU A 7 0.22 -7.90 -5.54
C LEU A 7 -1.05 -8.01 -4.70
N GLU A 8 -2.21 -8.25 -5.30
CA GLU A 8 -3.48 -8.40 -4.57
C GLU A 8 -3.50 -9.59 -3.59
N SER A 9 -2.58 -10.55 -3.78
CA SER A 9 -2.45 -11.71 -2.91
C SER A 9 -1.51 -11.49 -1.71
N GLU A 10 -0.79 -10.37 -1.68
CA GLU A 10 0.23 -10.11 -0.68
C GLU A 10 -0.38 -9.36 0.53
N GLU A 11 -0.14 -9.88 1.74
CA GLU A 11 -0.71 -9.32 2.97
C GLU A 11 -0.31 -7.87 3.25
N TRP A 12 0.83 -7.44 2.69
CA TRP A 12 1.36 -6.07 2.81
C TRP A 12 0.82 -5.11 1.73
N TYR A 13 -0.04 -5.56 0.82
CA TYR A 13 -0.68 -4.72 -0.20
C TYR A 13 -2.17 -4.51 0.11
N HIS A 14 -2.55 -3.27 0.34
CA HIS A 14 -3.91 -2.93 0.84
C HIS A 14 -4.79 -2.24 -0.20
N GLY A 15 -4.38 -2.23 -1.47
CA GLY A 15 -5.13 -1.54 -2.52
C GLY A 15 -5.27 -0.04 -2.23
N PHE A 16 -6.43 0.54 -2.53
CA PHE A 16 -6.68 1.97 -2.27
C PHE A 16 -7.20 2.17 -0.85
N ILE A 17 -6.32 2.59 0.04
CA ILE A 17 -6.66 2.94 1.43
C ILE A 17 -6.35 4.42 1.72
N PRO A 18 -7.26 5.17 2.36
CA PRO A 18 -7.02 6.52 2.84
C PRO A 18 -5.83 6.60 3.80
N PHE A 19 -5.20 7.78 3.88
CA PHE A 19 -4.05 7.98 4.77
C PHE A 19 -4.43 7.84 6.25
N GLU A 20 -5.63 8.30 6.63
CA GLU A 20 -6.14 8.24 8.00
C GLU A 20 -6.27 6.81 8.54
N ASP A 21 -6.57 5.85 7.68
CA ASP A 21 -6.70 4.44 8.05
C ASP A 21 -5.33 3.74 8.19
N LEU A 22 -4.23 4.33 7.69
CA LEU A 22 -2.88 3.75 7.77
C LEU A 22 -2.36 3.67 9.21
N VAL A 23 -2.72 4.66 10.04
CA VAL A 23 -2.22 4.79 11.42
C VAL A 23 -2.71 3.62 12.29
N GLY A 24 -3.86 3.02 11.97
CA GLY A 24 -4.39 1.85 12.66
C GLY A 24 -3.84 0.51 12.16
N LEU A 25 -2.96 0.50 11.15
CA LEU A 25 -2.40 -0.73 10.57
C LEU A 25 -0.94 -0.94 10.96
N LEU A 26 -0.20 0.13 11.22
CA LEU A 26 1.22 0.11 11.51
C LEU A 26 1.43 0.39 13.00
N HIS A 27 1.85 -0.61 13.76
CA HIS A 27 1.88 -0.56 15.22
C HIS A 27 3.29 -0.66 15.79
N ASN A 28 4.21 -1.27 15.06
CA ASN A 28 5.56 -1.54 15.50
C ASN A 28 6.58 -0.83 14.62
N ASP A 29 7.76 -0.57 15.19
CA ASP A 29 8.89 -0.02 14.47
C ASP A 29 9.28 -0.94 13.30
N GLY A 30 9.30 -0.38 12.10
CA GLY A 30 9.61 -1.11 10.86
C GLY A 30 8.41 -1.73 10.15
N ASP A 31 7.20 -1.58 10.69
CA ASP A 31 5.98 -1.92 9.95
C ASP A 31 5.88 -1.04 8.69
N PHE A 32 5.49 -1.65 7.57
CA PHE A 32 5.25 -0.93 6.32
C PHE A 32 4.09 -1.55 5.58
N LEU A 33 3.52 -0.79 4.65
CA LEU A 33 2.57 -1.31 3.69
C LEU A 33 2.70 -0.60 2.33
N VAL A 34 2.15 -1.26 1.31
CA VAL A 34 2.04 -0.72 -0.04
C VAL A 34 0.57 -0.46 -0.35
N ARG A 35 0.29 0.72 -0.90
CA ARG A 35 -1.07 1.08 -1.32
C ARG A 35 -1.09 1.63 -2.73
N ALA A 36 -2.21 1.40 -3.40
CA ALA A 36 -2.56 2.09 -4.62
C ALA A 36 -2.86 3.56 -4.31
N ILE A 37 -2.49 4.43 -5.25
CA ILE A 37 -2.86 5.84 -5.24
C ILE A 37 -3.88 6.09 -6.33
N ASP A 38 -4.79 7.03 -6.08
CA ASP A 38 -5.91 7.35 -6.98
C ASP A 38 -5.39 7.53 -8.42
N PRO A 39 -6.01 6.89 -9.43
CA PRO A 39 -5.66 7.02 -10.84
C PRO A 39 -5.96 8.41 -11.43
N VAL A 40 -5.66 9.49 -10.73
CA VAL A 40 -5.47 10.80 -11.37
C VAL A 40 -4.07 10.80 -12.00
N GLY A 41 -3.92 10.01 -13.07
CA GLY A 41 -2.76 9.99 -13.96
C GLY A 41 -1.51 9.30 -13.39
N GLU A 42 -1.41 7.99 -13.60
CA GLU A 42 -0.14 7.23 -13.67
C GLU A 42 0.94 7.57 -12.63
N LYS A 43 0.65 7.46 -11.34
CA LYS A 43 1.70 7.43 -10.33
C LYS A 43 1.90 6.01 -9.80
N PRO A 44 3.15 5.53 -9.66
CA PRO A 44 3.43 4.22 -9.11
C PRO A 44 2.97 4.12 -7.65
N PRO A 45 2.60 2.93 -7.16
CA PRO A 45 2.20 2.73 -5.76
C PRO A 45 3.30 3.28 -4.82
N LEU A 46 2.86 4.02 -3.79
CA LEU A 46 3.77 4.64 -2.83
C LEU A 46 3.95 3.71 -1.63
N VAL A 47 5.21 3.45 -1.28
CA VAL A 47 5.56 2.84 0.00
C VAL A 47 5.43 3.89 1.09
N SER A 48 4.70 3.58 2.15
CA SER A 48 4.60 4.44 3.34
C SER A 48 5.38 3.77 4.48
N ILE A 49 6.35 4.50 5.03
CA ILE A 49 7.21 4.08 6.16
C ILE A 49 6.96 5.08 7.28
N PHE A 50 6.74 4.59 8.50
CA PHE A 50 6.53 5.41 9.69
C PHE A 50 7.64 5.17 10.71
#